data_AF-A0A2V5YNM2-F1
#
_entry.id   AF-A0A2V5YNM2-F1
#
_cell.length_a   1.000
_cell.length_b   1.000
_cell.length_c   1.000
_cell.angle_alpha   90.00
_cell.angle_beta   90.00
_cell.angle_gamma   90.00
#
_symmetry.space_group_name_H-M   'P 1'
#
loop_
_entity.id
_entity.type
_entity.pdbx_description
1 polymer ?
#
loop_
_entity_poly.entity_id
_entity_poly.type
_entity_poly.pdbx_seq_one_letter_code
_entity_poly.pdbx_strand_id
1 'polypeptide(L)'
;MFRPIAALVFVTIRLSVFAASWDDDSHYVSLGPRNGYYIVQPDSPLIRQLGLFEAPWIDTADPLRHGYGADALAFRFNRSGVLIAPPAYIAQALPYDFYMRRIGLLIHGRATAQDVEAMFGRSHTRANRPDGFMWYYALPVYNPFEERGGRR
;
A
#
# COMPACT_ATOMS: atom_id res chain seq x y z
N MET A 1 -16.74 -63.32 36.36
CA MET A 1 -17.08 -62.69 35.08
C MET A 1 -17.05 -61.18 35.26
N PHE A 2 -15.96 -60.51 34.86
CA PHE A 2 -15.85 -59.05 34.92
C PHE A 2 -15.92 -58.51 33.48
N ARG A 3 -16.87 -57.60 33.21
CA ARG A 3 -17.01 -56.90 31.91
C ARG A 3 -16.23 -55.58 32.00
N PRO A 4 -15.38 -55.23 31.02
CA PRO A 4 -14.83 -53.88 30.97
C PRO A 4 -15.81 -52.95 30.24
N ILE A 5 -16.08 -51.79 30.83
CA ILE A 5 -16.79 -50.69 30.17
C ILE A 5 -15.72 -49.88 29.45
N ALA A 6 -15.69 -49.96 28.12
CA ALA A 6 -14.83 -49.13 27.30
C ALA A 6 -15.37 -47.69 27.30
N ALA A 7 -14.64 -46.77 27.95
CA ALA A 7 -14.93 -45.35 27.87
C ALA A 7 -14.32 -44.78 26.58
N LEU A 8 -15.19 -44.36 25.67
CA LEU A 8 -14.81 -43.73 24.40
C LEU A 8 -14.65 -42.22 24.64
N VAL A 9 -13.40 -41.74 24.70
CA VAL A 9 -13.09 -40.30 24.84
C VAL A 9 -13.12 -39.65 23.45
N PHE A 10 -14.16 -38.88 23.16
CA PHE A 10 -14.23 -38.02 21.98
C PHE A 10 -13.34 -36.78 22.19
N VAL A 11 -12.15 -36.79 21.60
CA VAL A 11 -11.32 -35.59 21.46
C VAL A 11 -11.83 -34.80 20.26
N THR A 12 -12.60 -33.74 20.50
CA THR A 12 -12.98 -32.77 19.47
C THR A 12 -11.83 -31.79 19.26
N ILE A 13 -10.99 -32.07 18.26
CA ILE A 13 -10.02 -31.09 17.77
C ILE A 13 -10.79 -29.96 17.09
N ARG A 14 -10.98 -28.84 17.79
CA ARG A 14 -11.39 -27.58 17.15
C ARG A 14 -10.19 -27.09 16.34
N LEU A 15 -10.18 -27.35 15.04
CA LEU A 15 -9.34 -26.60 14.11
C LEU A 15 -9.90 -25.17 14.06
N SER A 16 -9.38 -24.30 14.92
CA SER A 16 -9.51 -22.86 14.77
C SER A 16 -8.70 -22.48 13.53
N VAL A 17 -9.34 -22.45 12.36
CA VAL A 17 -8.78 -21.72 11.22
C VAL A 17 -8.85 -20.25 11.63
N PHE A 18 -7.74 -19.71 12.12
CA PHE A 18 -7.57 -18.27 12.12
C PHE A 18 -7.58 -17.87 10.65
N ALA A 19 -8.69 -17.27 10.20
CA ALA A 19 -8.61 -16.39 9.05
C ALA A 19 -7.55 -15.36 9.43
N ALA A 20 -6.37 -15.42 8.80
CA ALA A 20 -5.40 -14.36 8.92
C ALA A 20 -6.09 -13.11 8.34
N SER A 21 -6.68 -12.27 9.19
CA SER A 21 -6.84 -10.87 8.79
C SER A 21 -5.41 -10.40 8.62
N TRP A 22 -5.04 -10.10 7.38
CA TRP A 22 -3.82 -9.35 7.14
C TRP A 22 -3.97 -8.07 7.96
N ASP A 23 -3.11 -7.89 8.95
CA ASP A 23 -3.17 -6.71 9.80
C ASP A 23 -2.82 -5.50 8.92
N ASP A 24 -3.60 -4.43 9.03
CA ASP A 24 -3.37 -3.23 8.23
C ASP A 24 -2.12 -2.51 8.75
N ASP A 25 -0.97 -2.78 8.12
CA ASP A 25 0.30 -2.14 8.46
C ASP A 25 0.42 -0.71 7.87
N SER A 26 -0.68 -0.08 7.48
CA SER A 26 -0.66 1.30 7.00
C SER A 26 -0.35 2.26 8.14
N HIS A 27 0.65 3.12 7.94
CA HIS A 27 1.12 4.03 8.97
C HIS A 27 1.79 5.27 8.39
N TYR A 28 1.95 6.28 9.24
CA TYR A 28 2.76 7.44 8.93
C TYR A 28 4.23 7.21 9.31
N VAL A 29 5.14 7.44 8.38
CA VAL A 29 6.58 7.41 8.61
C VAL A 29 7.08 8.83 8.84
N SER A 30 7.53 9.11 10.06
CA SER A 30 8.13 10.39 10.42
C SER A 30 9.59 10.45 9.96
N LEU A 31 9.96 11.52 9.26
CA LEU A 31 11.34 11.83 8.84
C LEU A 31 11.95 13.01 9.60
N GLY A 32 11.19 13.60 10.52
CA GLY A 32 11.61 14.76 11.30
C GLY A 32 10.42 15.64 11.69
N PRO A 33 10.70 16.83 12.28
CA PRO A 33 9.66 17.75 12.69
C PRO A 33 8.85 18.22 11.47
N ARG A 34 7.60 17.77 11.37
CA ARG A 34 6.61 18.10 10.31
C ARG A 34 6.88 17.48 8.93
N ASN A 35 7.76 16.49 8.85
CA ASN A 35 8.13 15.82 7.61
C ASN A 35 7.87 14.33 7.70
N GLY A 36 7.33 13.74 6.64
CA GLY A 36 7.05 12.33 6.54
C GLY A 36 6.12 11.98 5.39
N TYR A 37 5.77 10.71 5.30
CA TYR A 37 4.88 10.16 4.28
C TYR A 37 4.06 9.02 4.87
N TYR A 38 3.00 8.64 4.17
CA TYR A 38 2.20 7.47 4.53
C TYR A 38 2.65 6.26 3.72
N ILE A 39 2.78 5.11 4.37
CA ILE A 39 2.68 3.80 3.72
C ILE A 39 1.23 3.35 3.88
N VAL A 40 0.59 2.96 2.78
CA VAL A 40 -0.82 2.62 2.75
C VAL A 40 -1.01 1.30 2.02
N GLN A 41 -1.70 0.35 2.63
CA GLN A 41 -2.14 -0.86 1.94
C GLN A 41 -3.41 -0.54 1.13
N PRO A 42 -3.62 -1.22 -0.02
CA PRO A 42 -4.77 -0.96 -0.89
C PRO A 42 -6.15 -1.01 -0.21
N ASP A 43 -6.31 -1.88 0.80
CA ASP A 43 -7.57 -2.05 1.53
C ASP A 43 -7.65 -1.25 2.84
N SER A 44 -6.63 -0.43 3.13
CA SER A 44 -6.58 0.35 4.36
C SER A 44 -7.68 1.41 4.44
N PRO A 45 -8.29 1.64 5.62
CA PRO A 45 -9.14 2.79 5.85
C PRO A 45 -8.45 4.14 5.54
N LEU A 46 -7.11 4.20 5.58
CA LEU A 46 -6.34 5.39 5.23
C LEU A 46 -6.54 5.83 3.77
N ILE A 47 -6.85 4.90 2.85
CA ILE A 47 -7.19 5.25 1.45
C ILE A 47 -8.33 6.28 1.42
N ARG A 48 -9.35 6.06 2.25
CA ARG A 48 -10.52 6.95 2.34
C ARG A 48 -10.17 8.27 3.01
N GLN A 49 -9.43 8.21 4.11
CA GLN A 49 -9.06 9.39 4.89
C GLN A 49 -8.17 10.36 4.09
N LEU A 50 -7.26 9.81 3.28
CA LEU A 50 -6.32 10.55 2.45
C LEU A 50 -6.87 10.88 1.06
N GLY A 51 -8.02 10.31 0.68
CA GLY A 51 -8.67 10.55 -0.61
C GLY A 51 -7.90 9.98 -1.80
N LEU A 52 -7.41 8.74 -1.67
CA LEU A 52 -6.50 8.08 -2.61
C LEU A 52 -7.20 7.21 -3.67
N PHE A 53 -8.50 7.39 -3.89
CA PHE A 53 -9.31 6.47 -4.70
C PHE A 53 -8.94 6.40 -6.19
N GLU A 54 -8.31 7.42 -6.77
CA GLU A 54 -7.90 7.39 -8.17
C GLU A 54 -6.44 6.93 -8.36
N ALA A 55 -5.81 6.39 -7.32
CA ALA A 55 -4.47 5.85 -7.41
C ALA A 55 -4.45 4.59 -8.32
N PRO A 56 -3.57 4.54 -9.34
CA PRO A 56 -3.53 3.47 -10.33
C PRO A 56 -2.66 2.30 -9.84
N TRP A 57 -2.99 1.73 -8.68
CA TRP A 57 -2.36 0.49 -8.21
C TRP A 57 -3.00 -0.72 -8.89
N ILE A 58 -2.28 -1.83 -9.01
CA ILE A 58 -2.81 -3.04 -9.64
C ILE A 58 -2.32 -4.30 -8.92
N ASP A 59 -3.24 -5.14 -8.47
CA ASP A 59 -2.96 -6.33 -7.66
C ASP A 59 -1.93 -7.28 -8.30
N THR A 60 -0.90 -7.64 -7.54
CA THR A 60 0.06 -8.69 -7.92
C THR A 60 -0.51 -10.09 -7.76
N ALA A 61 -1.51 -10.26 -6.87
CA ALA A 61 -2.21 -11.53 -6.67
C ALA A 61 -3.29 -11.80 -7.74
N ASP A 62 -3.51 -10.86 -8.68
CA ASP A 62 -4.38 -11.10 -9.84
C ASP A 62 -3.84 -12.32 -10.63
N PRO A 63 -4.62 -13.42 -10.73
CA PRO A 63 -4.19 -14.65 -11.40
C PRO A 63 -3.83 -14.44 -12.88
N LEU A 64 -4.39 -13.42 -13.53
CA LEU A 64 -4.13 -13.09 -14.92
C LEU A 64 -2.80 -12.35 -15.12
N ARG A 65 -2.20 -11.89 -14.02
CA ARG A 65 -0.99 -11.05 -14.05
C ARG A 65 0.24 -11.75 -13.54
N HIS A 66 0.15 -12.99 -13.06
CA HIS A 66 1.31 -13.83 -12.73
C HIS A 66 2.35 -13.13 -11.84
N GLY A 67 1.90 -12.42 -10.80
CA GLY A 67 2.77 -11.69 -9.89
C GLY A 67 3.18 -10.29 -10.37
N TYR A 68 2.79 -9.86 -11.57
CA TYR A 68 3.00 -8.49 -12.03
C TYR A 68 1.88 -7.57 -11.55
N GLY A 69 2.25 -6.46 -10.95
CA GLY A 69 1.33 -5.46 -10.44
C GLY A 69 1.88 -4.06 -10.54
N ALA A 70 1.23 -3.15 -9.83
CA ALA A 70 1.73 -1.81 -9.67
C ALA A 70 1.40 -1.30 -8.27
N ASP A 71 2.41 -0.78 -7.59
CA ASP A 71 2.18 0.12 -6.47
C ASP A 71 1.81 1.51 -6.99
N ALA A 72 1.42 2.42 -6.09
CA ALA A 72 1.16 3.80 -6.46
C ALA A 72 1.78 4.83 -5.52
N LEU A 73 2.28 5.94 -6.07
CA LEU A 73 2.59 7.15 -5.30
C LEU A 73 1.50 8.19 -5.49
N ALA A 74 1.18 8.93 -4.44
CA ALA A 74 0.26 10.04 -4.46
C ALA A 74 0.88 11.30 -3.86
N PHE A 75 0.73 12.42 -4.57
CA PHE A 75 1.23 13.73 -4.14
C PHE A 75 0.11 14.77 -4.26
N ARG A 76 -0.20 15.46 -3.15
CA ARG A 76 -1.25 16.48 -3.10
C ARG A 76 -0.64 17.88 -3.19
N PHE A 77 -1.02 18.61 -4.23
CA PHE A 77 -0.57 19.97 -4.46
C PHE A 77 -1.72 20.96 -4.32
N ASN A 78 -1.40 22.18 -3.91
CA ASN A 78 -2.34 23.30 -4.05
C ASN A 78 -2.40 23.77 -5.51
N ARG A 79 -3.26 24.76 -5.77
CA ARG A 79 -3.41 25.38 -7.11
C ARG A 79 -2.12 25.99 -7.67
N SER A 80 -1.19 26.40 -6.80
CA SER A 80 0.13 26.92 -7.19
C SER A 80 1.16 25.83 -7.46
N GLY A 81 0.78 24.55 -7.35
CA GLY A 81 1.70 23.42 -7.55
C GLY A 81 2.63 23.16 -6.38
N VAL A 82 2.36 23.69 -5.18
CA VAL A 82 3.16 23.42 -3.98
C VAL A 82 2.57 22.22 -3.23
N LEU A 83 3.42 21.30 -2.78
CA LEU A 83 3.02 20.13 -2.00
C LEU A 83 2.46 20.61 -0.65
N ILE A 84 1.23 20.20 -0.34
CA ILE A 84 0.48 20.68 0.85
C ILE A 84 0.09 19.58 1.83
N ALA A 85 0.36 18.32 1.49
CA ALA A 85 0.18 17.20 2.39
C ALA A 85 1.36 16.22 2.25
N PRO A 86 1.62 15.42 3.29
CA PRO A 86 2.55 14.30 3.18
C PRO A 86 2.19 13.41 1.99
N PRO A 87 3.18 12.98 1.17
CA PRO A 87 2.96 12.00 0.13
C PRO A 87 2.45 10.67 0.70
N ALA A 88 1.80 9.87 -0.14
CA ALA A 88 1.42 8.51 0.21
C ALA A 88 2.03 7.52 -0.79
N TYR A 89 2.55 6.41 -0.27
CA TYR A 89 2.99 5.25 -1.02
C TYR A 89 2.03 4.10 -0.75
N ILE A 90 1.24 3.77 -1.75
CA ILE A 90 0.30 2.65 -1.72
C ILE A 90 1.07 1.41 -2.14
N ALA A 91 1.41 0.57 -1.18
CA ALA A 91 2.25 -0.60 -1.37
C ALA A 91 1.43 -1.87 -1.15
N GLN A 92 1.50 -2.80 -2.09
CA GLN A 92 0.74 -4.06 -2.04
C GLN A 92 1.42 -5.14 -1.21
N ALA A 93 2.73 -4.99 -1.01
CA ALA A 93 3.57 -5.86 -0.23
C ALA A 93 4.58 -5.00 0.55
N LEU A 94 5.77 -5.54 0.83
CA LEU A 94 6.85 -4.77 1.45
C LEU A 94 7.20 -3.55 0.57
N PRO A 95 7.10 -2.32 1.13
CA PRO A 95 7.47 -1.10 0.43
C PRO A 95 8.91 -1.16 -0.09
N TYR A 96 9.14 -0.72 -1.32
CA TYR A 96 10.50 -0.66 -1.87
C TYR A 96 11.29 0.54 -1.31
N ASP A 97 12.43 0.25 -0.68
CA ASP A 97 13.37 1.24 -0.13
C ASP A 97 13.74 2.36 -1.11
N PHE A 98 13.84 2.05 -2.39
CA PHE A 98 14.16 3.02 -3.44
C PHE A 98 13.15 4.17 -3.50
N TYR A 99 11.86 3.86 -3.46
CA TYR A 99 10.80 4.87 -3.51
C TYR A 99 10.69 5.61 -2.19
N MET A 100 10.81 4.91 -1.06
CA MET A 100 10.84 5.54 0.28
C MET A 100 11.96 6.58 0.40
N ARG A 101 13.16 6.29 -0.10
CA ARG A 101 14.28 7.25 -0.11
C ARG A 101 13.99 8.48 -0.97
N ARG A 102 13.45 8.30 -2.19
CA ARG A 102 13.12 9.42 -3.09
C ARG A 102 12.01 10.30 -2.53
N ILE A 103 10.98 9.70 -1.92
CA ILE A 103 9.93 10.45 -1.22
C ILE A 103 10.55 11.25 -0.08
N GLY A 104 11.45 10.65 0.72
CA GLY A 104 12.11 11.33 1.82
C GLY A 104 12.90 12.58 1.40
N LEU A 105 13.52 12.56 0.22
CA LEU A 105 14.22 13.71 -0.36
C LEU A 105 13.27 14.86 -0.73
N LEU A 106 12.07 14.57 -1.23
CA LEU A 106 11.08 15.60 -1.58
C LEU A 106 10.51 16.32 -0.36
N ILE A 107 10.43 15.65 0.79
CA ILE A 107 9.79 16.22 1.97
C ILE A 107 10.73 17.19 2.72
N HIS A 108 11.96 17.35 2.23
CA HIS A 108 12.90 18.36 2.73
C HIS A 108 12.66 19.69 2.04
N GLY A 109 11.71 20.46 2.58
CA GLY A 109 11.39 21.79 2.09
C GLY A 109 10.16 21.82 1.20
N ARG A 110 9.84 23.02 0.71
CA ARG A 110 8.56 23.36 0.09
C ARG A 110 8.48 22.80 -1.34
N ALA A 111 8.45 21.47 -1.49
CA ALA A 111 8.48 20.80 -2.78
C ALA A 111 7.33 21.23 -3.69
N THR A 112 7.64 21.37 -4.97
CA THR A 112 6.71 21.74 -6.02
C THR A 112 6.41 20.55 -6.92
N ALA A 113 5.35 20.67 -7.72
CA ALA A 113 5.01 19.71 -8.76
C ALA A 113 6.19 19.49 -9.72
N GLN A 114 6.96 20.54 -10.02
CA GLN A 114 8.14 20.45 -10.88
C GLN A 114 9.27 19.62 -10.24
N ASP A 115 9.49 19.75 -8.92
CA ASP A 115 10.47 18.94 -8.21
C ASP A 115 10.08 17.46 -8.21
N VAL A 116 8.79 17.17 -8.00
CA VAL A 116 8.27 15.81 -8.08
C VAL A 116 8.40 15.24 -9.49
N GLU A 117 8.06 16.03 -10.53
CA GLU A 117 8.20 15.62 -11.92
C GLU A 117 9.67 15.36 -12.31
N ALA A 118 10.60 16.17 -11.79
CA ALA A 118 12.03 15.94 -12.00
C ALA A 118 12.53 14.63 -11.37
N MET A 119 11.93 14.21 -10.25
CA MET A 119 12.33 12.98 -9.55
C MET A 119 11.62 11.73 -10.04
N PHE A 120 10.36 11.81 -10.49
CA PHE A 120 9.53 10.66 -10.83
C PHE A 120 9.08 10.62 -12.29
N GLY A 121 9.41 11.65 -13.07
CA GLY A 121 8.89 11.83 -14.42
C GLY A 121 7.47 12.42 -14.41
N ARG A 122 6.78 12.34 -15.55
CA ARG A 122 5.39 12.81 -15.66
C ARG A 122 4.45 11.93 -14.83
N SER A 123 3.45 12.55 -14.21
CA SER A 123 2.38 11.81 -13.54
C SER A 123 1.59 10.96 -14.54
N HIS A 124 1.17 9.78 -14.08
CA HIS A 124 0.36 8.86 -14.87
C HIS A 124 -1.12 9.26 -14.81
N THR A 125 -1.58 9.72 -13.64
CA THR A 125 -2.95 10.18 -13.43
C THR A 125 -2.95 11.49 -12.65
N ARG A 126 -3.86 12.39 -13.02
CA ARG A 126 -4.13 13.63 -12.28
C ARG A 126 -5.60 13.67 -11.89
N ALA A 127 -5.86 13.99 -10.64
CA ALA A 127 -7.21 14.21 -10.14
C ALA A 127 -7.35 15.62 -9.56
N ASN A 128 -8.38 16.34 -9.99
CA ASN A 128 -8.65 17.69 -9.47
C ASN A 128 -9.23 17.61 -8.06
N ARG A 129 -8.87 18.58 -7.22
CA ARG A 129 -9.38 18.75 -5.85
C ARG A 129 -9.80 20.21 -5.65
N PRO A 130 -10.73 20.52 -4.72
CA PRO A 130 -11.16 21.91 -4.48
C PRO A 130 -10.00 22.85 -4.14
N ASP A 131 -8.99 22.36 -3.42
CA ASP A 131 -7.79 23.06 -2.97
C ASP A 131 -6.60 22.95 -3.93
N GLY A 132 -6.70 22.15 -5.00
CA GLY A 132 -5.62 21.95 -5.96
C GLY A 132 -5.79 20.67 -6.77
N PHE A 133 -4.83 19.76 -6.67
CA PHE A 133 -4.88 18.49 -7.40
C PHE A 133 -4.03 17.41 -6.73
N MET A 134 -4.34 16.16 -7.03
CA MET A 134 -3.51 15.00 -6.73
C MET A 134 -2.83 14.54 -8.01
N TRP A 135 -1.54 14.22 -7.91
CA TRP A 135 -0.83 13.44 -8.93
C TRP A 135 -0.58 12.04 -8.42
N TYR A 136 -0.74 11.09 -9.34
CA TYR A 136 -0.48 9.70 -9.08
C TYR A 136 0.55 9.13 -10.06
N TYR A 137 1.36 8.21 -9.53
CA TYR A 137 2.35 7.47 -10.30
C TYR A 137 2.13 5.98 -10.09
N ALA A 138 1.89 5.22 -11.15
CA ALA A 138 1.97 3.77 -11.11
C ALA A 138 3.45 3.35 -11.10
N LEU A 139 3.81 2.47 -10.17
CA LEU A 139 5.14 1.93 -10.04
C LEU A 139 5.08 0.43 -10.33
N PRO A 140 5.61 -0.05 -11.47
CA PRO A 140 5.58 -1.48 -11.77
C PRO A 140 6.27 -2.28 -10.67
N VAL A 141 5.59 -3.32 -10.19
CA VAL A 141 6.10 -4.24 -9.17
C VAL A 141 5.97 -5.66 -9.67
N TYR A 142 6.94 -6.50 -9.28
CA TYR A 142 6.90 -7.92 -9.52
C TYR A 142 7.04 -8.68 -8.20
N ASN A 143 6.09 -9.58 -7.92
CA ASN A 143 6.10 -10.47 -6.78
C ASN A 143 6.23 -11.94 -7.27
N PRO A 144 7.42 -12.55 -7.17
CA PRO A 144 7.66 -13.91 -7.65
C PRO A 144 6.94 -14.99 -6.83
N PHE A 145 6.43 -14.66 -5.63
CA PHE A 145 5.70 -15.62 -4.81
C PHE A 145 4.28 -15.84 -5.32
N GLU A 146 3.65 -14.81 -5.90
CA GLU A 146 2.30 -14.88 -6.50
C GLU A 146 2.33 -15.61 -7.86
N GLU A 147 3.44 -15.55 -8.59
CA GLU A 147 3.64 -16.34 -9.83
C GLU A 147 3.55 -17.86 -9.55
N ARG A 148 4.06 -18.30 -8.40
CA ARG A 148 4.18 -19.72 -8.04
C ARG A 148 3.00 -20.24 -7.19
N GLY A 149 2.20 -19.32 -6.62
CA GLY A 149 1.18 -19.59 -5.61
C GLY A 149 -0.18 -20.05 -6.12
N GLY A 150 -0.47 -19.93 -7.43
CA GLY A 150 -1.77 -20.29 -8.03
C GLY A 150 -2.13 -21.78 -8.03
N ARG A 151 -1.39 -22.63 -7.32
CA ARG A 151 -1.74 -24.04 -7.05
C ARG A 151 -1.97 -24.24 -5.56
N ARG A 152 -3.18 -23.93 -5.11
CA ARG A 152 -3.74 -24.49 -3.89
C ARG A 152 -5.14 -25.02 -4.18
#